data_AF-A0A2N1TC56-F1
#
_entry.id   AF-A0A2N1TC56-F1
#
_cell.length_a   1.000
_cell.length_b   1.000
_cell.length_c   1.000
_cell.angle_alpha   90.00
_cell.angle_beta   90.00
_cell.angle_gamma   90.00
#
_symmetry.space_group_name_H-M   'P 1'
#
loop_
_entity.id
_entity.type
_entity.pdbx_description
1 polymer ?
#
loop_
_entity_poly.entity_id
_entity_poly.type
_entity_poly.pdbx_seq_one_letter_code
_entity_poly.pdbx_strand_id
1 'polypeptide(L)'
;MKYKNFLIISLIALILNIIWEFSHHPLYVHLASIPEYLHLVTASFTDMLIIQGMIAIVSLKNQNLSWLKHPQKSDYLIVVLLGLTIAILIEVINIDLGRWAYTDAMPTIFNIGITPLIQLALTGALSLAISAHIIKNNTNRP
;
A
#
# COMPACT_ATOMS: atom_id res chain seq x y z
N MET A 1 -5.61 -11.88 20.28
CA MET A 1 -6.54 -11.49 19.19
C MET A 1 -6.09 -10.23 18.43
N LYS A 2 -5.68 -9.14 19.10
CA LYS A 2 -5.31 -7.85 18.46
C LYS A 2 -4.11 -7.92 17.50
N TYR A 3 -3.01 -8.56 17.90
CA TYR A 3 -1.79 -8.68 17.07
C TYR A 3 -1.98 -9.57 15.82
N LYS A 4 -2.83 -10.60 15.91
CA LYS A 4 -3.11 -11.51 14.77
C LYS A 4 -3.75 -10.76 13.59
N ASN A 5 -4.66 -9.83 13.87
CA ASN A 5 -5.32 -9.04 12.83
C ASN A 5 -4.32 -8.13 12.11
N PHE A 6 -3.39 -7.52 12.85
CA PHE A 6 -2.29 -6.75 12.26
C PHE A 6 -1.40 -7.64 11.38
N LEU A 7 -1.01 -8.82 11.84
CA LEU A 7 -0.20 -9.74 11.03
C LEU A 7 -0.92 -10.17 9.74
N ILE A 8 -2.23 -10.43 9.79
CA ILE A 8 -3.02 -10.79 8.60
C ILE A 8 -2.98 -9.66 7.57
N ILE A 9 -3.31 -8.43 7.97
CA ILE A 9 -3.32 -7.29 7.03
C ILE A 9 -1.93 -6.98 6.49
N SER A 10 -0.90 -7.17 7.31
CA SER A 10 0.49 -6.99 6.91
C SER A 10 0.91 -7.99 5.83
N LEU A 11 0.58 -9.27 6.03
CA LEU A 11 0.92 -10.30 5.06
C LEU A 11 0.19 -10.07 3.72
N ILE A 12 -1.09 -9.68 3.78
CA ILE A 12 -1.86 -9.35 2.57
C ILE A 12 -1.27 -8.14 1.87
N ALA A 13 -0.98 -7.06 2.61
CA ALA A 13 -0.38 -5.86 2.04
C ALA A 13 0.98 -6.15 1.42
N LEU A 14 1.83 -6.96 2.06
CA LEU A 14 3.11 -7.36 1.52
C LEU A 14 2.95 -8.14 0.21
N ILE A 15 2.06 -9.13 0.16
CA ILE A 15 1.81 -9.93 -1.05
C ILE A 15 1.28 -9.04 -2.18
N LEU A 16 0.33 -8.17 -1.90
CA LEU A 16 -0.25 -7.26 -2.90
C LEU A 16 0.80 -6.30 -3.46
N ASN A 17 1.65 -5.71 -2.60
CA ASN A 17 2.70 -4.82 -3.07
C ASN A 17 3.82 -5.57 -3.82
N ILE A 18 4.17 -6.80 -3.43
CA ILE A 18 5.11 -7.64 -4.23
C ILE A 18 4.55 -7.87 -5.63
N ILE A 19 3.28 -8.27 -5.74
CA ILE A 19 2.64 -8.46 -7.06
C ILE A 19 2.67 -7.15 -7.84
N TRP A 20 2.38 -6.03 -7.18
CA TRP A 20 2.36 -4.72 -7.82
C TRP A 20 3.74 -4.30 -8.35
N GLU A 21 4.76 -4.32 -7.50
CA GLU A 21 6.14 -3.93 -7.81
C GLU A 21 6.69 -4.73 -8.98
N PHE A 22 6.56 -6.06 -8.94
CA PHE A 22 7.04 -6.92 -10.03
C PHE A 22 6.24 -6.73 -11.33
N SER A 23 4.97 -6.35 -11.26
CA SER A 23 4.14 -6.09 -12.45
C SER A 23 4.45 -4.76 -13.11
N HIS A 24 4.84 -3.74 -12.33
CA HIS A 24 5.01 -2.37 -12.82
C HIS A 24 6.48 -1.94 -12.93
N HIS A 25 7.44 -2.73 -12.45
CA HIS A 25 8.87 -2.44 -12.61
C HIS A 25 9.29 -2.07 -14.06
N PRO A 26 8.79 -2.72 -15.13
CA PRO A 26 9.15 -2.35 -16.52
C PRO A 26 8.78 -0.92 -16.93
N LEU A 27 7.92 -0.24 -16.15
CA LEU A 27 7.52 1.15 -16.40
C LEU A 27 8.51 2.17 -15.83
N TYR A 28 9.49 1.72 -15.05
CA TYR A 28 10.54 2.56 -14.47
C TYR A 28 11.84 2.46 -15.25
N VAL A 29 12.57 3.57 -15.30
CA VAL A 29 13.96 3.57 -15.78
C VAL A 29 14.85 3.06 -14.67
N HIS A 30 15.73 2.11 -15.00
CA HIS A 30 16.68 1.58 -14.05
C HIS A 30 17.78 2.62 -13.73
N LEU A 31 17.62 3.30 -12.59
CA LEU A 31 18.53 4.37 -12.14
C LEU A 31 19.38 3.96 -10.93
N ALA A 32 19.01 2.89 -10.23
CA ALA A 32 19.67 2.48 -8.99
C ALA A 32 20.83 1.50 -9.25
N SER A 33 21.89 1.60 -8.44
CA SER A 33 23.00 0.63 -8.42
C SER A 33 22.70 -0.65 -7.63
N ILE A 34 21.48 -0.76 -7.06
CA ILE A 34 21.02 -1.89 -6.25
C ILE A 34 20.48 -2.98 -7.19
N PRO A 35 20.69 -4.28 -6.89
CA PRO A 35 20.07 -5.36 -7.64
C PRO A 35 18.55 -5.18 -7.74
N GLU A 36 18.04 -5.16 -8.97
CA GLU A 36 16.66 -4.86 -9.35
C GLU A 36 15.63 -5.57 -8.44
N TYR A 37 15.72 -6.89 -8.34
CA TYR A 37 14.77 -7.68 -7.55
C TYR A 37 14.84 -7.43 -6.04
N LEU A 38 16.03 -7.13 -5.50
CA LEU A 38 16.17 -6.80 -4.08
C LEU A 38 15.53 -5.43 -3.78
N HIS A 39 15.65 -4.49 -4.71
CA HIS A 39 15.00 -3.20 -4.61
C HIS A 39 13.47 -3.35 -4.60
N LEU A 40 12.90 -4.16 -5.49
CA LEU A 40 11.45 -4.41 -5.53
C LEU A 40 10.90 -5.03 -4.23
N VAL A 41 11.63 -5.98 -3.65
CA VAL A 41 11.24 -6.60 -2.38
C VAL A 41 11.31 -5.60 -1.22
N THR A 42 12.34 -4.75 -1.19
CA THR A 42 12.48 -3.71 -0.15
C THR A 42 11.44 -2.60 -0.31
N ALA A 43 11.09 -2.20 -1.54
CA ALA A 43 9.98 -1.30 -1.83
C ALA A 43 8.64 -1.89 -1.33
N SER A 44 8.35 -3.14 -1.71
CA SER A 44 7.12 -3.83 -1.27
C SER A 44 6.99 -3.93 0.25
N PHE A 45 8.11 -4.17 0.95
CA PHE A 45 8.13 -4.21 2.41
C PHE A 45 7.91 -2.84 3.03
N THR A 46 8.47 -1.79 2.42
CA THR A 46 8.27 -0.40 2.85
C THR A 46 6.80 0.01 2.69
N ASP A 47 6.17 -0.32 1.56
CA ASP A 47 4.75 -0.03 1.34
C ASP A 47 3.85 -0.76 2.33
N MET A 48 4.18 -2.00 2.67
CA MET A 48 3.48 -2.73 3.72
C MET A 48 3.52 -1.98 5.06
N LEU A 49 4.67 -1.40 5.43
CA LEU A 49 4.82 -0.63 6.67
C LEU A 49 4.02 0.68 6.61
N ILE A 50 3.99 1.34 5.45
CA ILE A 50 3.18 2.54 5.23
C ILE A 50 1.69 2.20 5.40
N ILE A 51 1.21 1.12 4.78
CA ILE A 51 -0.18 0.66 4.92
C ILE A 51 -0.51 0.30 6.37
N GLN A 52 0.40 -0.37 7.10
CA GLN A 52 0.21 -0.60 8.54
C GLN A 52 0.02 0.73 9.29
N GLY A 53 0.85 1.74 9.01
CA GLY A 53 0.73 3.08 9.59
C GLY A 53 -0.62 3.72 9.29
N MET A 54 -1.09 3.63 8.04
CA MET A 54 -2.42 4.12 7.63
C MET A 54 -3.55 3.43 8.42
N ILE A 55 -3.48 2.11 8.59
CA ILE A 55 -4.46 1.33 9.36
C ILE A 55 -4.40 1.68 10.85
N ALA A 56 -3.21 1.97 11.39
CA ALA A 56 -3.05 2.43 12.75
C ALA A 56 -3.75 3.79 12.95
N ILE A 57 -3.60 4.74 12.01
CA ILE A 57 -4.30 6.04 12.03
C ILE A 57 -5.83 5.85 12.05
N VAL A 58 -6.36 4.99 11.18
CA VAL A 58 -7.81 4.67 11.17
C VAL A 58 -8.26 4.00 12.47
N SER A 59 -7.39 3.22 13.09
CA SER A 59 -7.67 2.59 14.39
C SER A 59 -7.74 3.60 15.53
N LEU A 60 -7.00 4.72 15.46
CA LEU A 60 -7.13 5.82 16.41
C LEU A 60 -8.51 6.48 16.31
N LYS A 61 -9.01 6.73 15.08
CA LYS A 61 -10.38 7.23 14.85
C LYS A 61 -11.43 6.31 15.48
N ASN A 62 -11.31 5.00 15.25
CA ASN A 62 -12.30 4.03 15.69
C ASN A 62 -12.11 3.56 17.14
N GLN A 63 -11.08 4.05 17.84
CA GLN A 63 -10.74 3.79 19.25
C GLN A 63 -10.58 2.30 19.65
N ASN A 64 -10.60 1.39 18.68
CA ASN A 64 -10.42 -0.04 18.90
C ASN A 64 -9.88 -0.70 17.61
N LEU A 65 -9.65 -2.01 17.64
CA LEU A 65 -9.26 -2.82 16.47
C LEU A 65 -10.37 -3.75 15.99
N SER A 66 -11.52 -3.75 16.68
CA SER A 66 -12.68 -4.55 16.27
C SER A 66 -13.30 -4.08 14.95
N TRP A 67 -13.09 -2.81 14.58
CA TRP A 67 -13.59 -2.23 13.32
C TRP A 67 -13.05 -2.96 12.09
N LEU A 68 -11.87 -3.58 12.17
CA LEU A 68 -11.29 -4.39 11.08
C LEU A 68 -12.21 -5.54 10.64
N LYS A 69 -13.14 -6.00 11.49
CA LYS A 69 -14.14 -7.02 11.12
C LYS A 69 -15.23 -6.47 10.20
N HIS A 70 -15.58 -5.19 10.38
CA HIS A 70 -16.67 -4.51 9.72
C HIS A 70 -16.25 -3.07 9.38
N PRO A 71 -15.26 -2.89 8.49
CA PRO A 71 -14.81 -1.56 8.11
C PRO A 71 -15.94 -0.78 7.45
N GLN A 72 -16.12 0.48 7.85
CA GLN A 72 -17.13 1.37 7.30
C GLN A 72 -16.61 2.04 6.03
N LYS A 73 -17.51 2.57 5.20
CA LYS A 73 -17.13 3.34 3.99
C LYS A 73 -16.18 4.50 4.31
N SER A 74 -16.34 5.14 5.47
CA SER A 74 -15.43 6.19 5.93
C SER A 74 -14.00 5.70 6.17
N ASP A 75 -13.82 4.44 6.59
CA ASP A 75 -12.50 3.89 6.87
C ASP A 75 -11.73 3.66 5.56
N TYR A 76 -12.41 3.12 4.53
CA TYR A 76 -11.85 3.02 3.19
C TYR A 76 -11.51 4.37 2.59
N LEU A 77 -12.39 5.37 2.77
CA LEU A 77 -12.13 6.72 2.27
C LEU A 77 -10.85 7.31 2.90
N ILE A 78 -10.66 7.15 4.21
CA ILE A 78 -9.45 7.62 4.88
C ILE A 78 -8.22 6.87 4.37
N VAL A 79 -8.29 5.55 4.19
CA VAL A 79 -7.19 4.75 3.61
C VAL A 79 -6.84 5.25 2.21
N VAL A 80 -7.82 5.48 1.35
CA VAL A 80 -7.59 5.98 -0.02
C VAL A 80 -6.97 7.38 0.01
N LEU A 81 -7.50 8.29 0.81
CA LEU A 81 -6.97 9.66 0.90
C LEU A 81 -5.55 9.70 1.45
N LEU A 82 -5.26 8.91 2.49
CA LEU A 82 -3.90 8.78 3.03
C LEU A 82 -2.97 8.16 1.98
N GLY A 83 -3.40 7.09 1.30
CA GLY A 83 -2.60 6.41 0.28
C GLY A 83 -2.22 7.34 -0.87
N LEU A 84 -3.20 8.07 -1.42
CA LEU A 84 -2.96 9.05 -2.47
C LEU A 84 -2.03 10.18 -1.99
N THR A 85 -2.28 10.73 -0.80
CA THR A 85 -1.46 11.84 -0.27
C THR A 85 -0.01 11.40 -0.07
N ILE A 86 0.21 10.24 0.55
CA ILE A 86 1.54 9.69 0.80
C ILE A 86 2.24 9.35 -0.52
N ALA A 87 1.53 8.74 -1.47
CA ALA A 87 2.08 8.45 -2.80
C ALA A 87 2.53 9.72 -3.51
N ILE A 88 1.71 10.78 -3.55
CA ILE A 88 2.09 12.07 -4.15
C ILE A 88 3.38 12.60 -3.52
N LEU A 89 3.48 12.59 -2.19
CA LEU A 89 4.67 13.09 -1.49
C LEU A 89 5.91 12.27 -1.84
N ILE A 90 5.79 10.93 -1.85
CA ILE A 90 6.88 10.03 -2.21
C ILE A 90 7.33 10.28 -3.65
N GLU A 91 6.40 10.37 -4.59
CA GLU A 91 6.72 10.58 -6.01
C GLU A 91 7.41 11.91 -6.24
N VAL A 92 6.86 13.01 -5.73
CA VAL A 92 7.44 14.35 -5.90
C VAL A 92 8.86 14.40 -5.33
N ILE A 93 9.07 13.89 -4.12
CA ILE A 93 10.39 13.90 -3.48
C ILE A 93 11.40 13.08 -4.28
N ASN A 94 11.02 11.90 -4.77
CA ASN A 94 11.98 11.04 -5.47
C ASN A 94 12.24 11.49 -6.92
N ILE A 95 11.27 12.09 -7.60
CA ILE A 95 11.50 12.76 -8.89
C ILE A 95 12.44 13.94 -8.72
N ASP A 96 12.18 14.83 -7.75
CA ASP A 96 13.00 16.03 -7.50
C ASP A 96 14.44 15.69 -7.11
N LEU A 97 14.63 14.59 -6.38
CA LEU A 97 15.95 14.06 -6.02
C LEU A 97 16.61 13.23 -7.13
N GLY A 98 15.95 13.05 -8.28
CA GLY A 98 16.45 12.25 -9.40
C GLY A 98 16.64 10.76 -9.07
N ARG A 99 15.89 10.24 -8.08
CA ARG A 99 16.02 8.85 -7.61
C ARG A 99 15.34 7.85 -8.52
N TRP A 100 14.25 8.25 -9.16
CA TRP A 100 13.63 7.46 -10.21
C TRP A 100 13.07 8.33 -11.33
N ALA A 101 12.87 7.70 -12.49
CA ALA A 101 12.26 8.26 -13.67
C ALA A 101 11.44 7.16 -14.36
N TYR A 102 10.57 7.55 -15.27
CA TYR A 102 9.66 6.62 -15.93
C TYR A 102 10.01 6.43 -17.39
N THR A 103 9.66 5.28 -17.93
CA THR A 103 9.74 5.02 -19.37
C THR A 103 8.56 5.67 -20.08
N ASP A 104 8.64 5.78 -21.41
CA ASP A 104 7.53 6.30 -22.24
C ASP A 104 6.22 5.48 -22.11
N ALA A 105 6.32 4.25 -21.60
CA ALA A 105 5.17 3.38 -21.37
C ALA A 105 4.38 3.76 -20.10
N MET A 106 4.93 4.55 -19.19
CA MET A 106 4.26 4.97 -17.96
C MET A 106 3.31 6.15 -18.26
N PRO A 107 1.99 6.00 -18.04
CA PRO A 107 1.10 7.13 -18.06
C PRO A 107 1.45 8.10 -16.93
N THR A 108 1.57 9.39 -17.22
CA THR A 108 1.89 10.42 -16.22
C THR A 108 0.84 11.53 -16.19
N ILE A 109 0.68 12.14 -15.01
CA ILE A 109 -0.10 13.37 -14.80
C ILE A 109 0.83 14.37 -14.11
N PHE A 110 1.07 15.53 -14.72
CA PHE A 110 2.06 16.51 -14.25
C PHE A 110 3.46 15.88 -14.01
N ASN A 111 3.89 14.99 -14.91
CA ASN A 111 5.13 14.20 -14.82
C ASN A 111 5.20 13.18 -13.66
N ILE A 112 4.11 12.98 -12.92
CA ILE A 112 4.01 11.97 -11.87
C ILE A 112 3.41 10.69 -12.47
N GLY A 113 4.06 9.54 -12.25
CA GLY A 113 3.58 8.24 -12.72
C GLY A 113 2.23 7.88 -12.11
N ILE A 114 1.27 7.45 -12.94
CA ILE A 114 -0.07 7.08 -12.45
C ILE A 114 -0.01 5.80 -11.60
N THR A 115 0.82 4.83 -11.96
CA THR A 115 0.85 3.54 -11.26
C THR A 115 1.36 3.67 -9.82
N PRO A 116 2.48 4.35 -9.51
CA PRO A 116 2.86 4.59 -8.11
C PRO A 116 1.84 5.48 -7.37
N LEU A 117 1.24 6.45 -8.07
CA LEU A 117 0.26 7.36 -7.47
C LEU A 117 -0.95 6.62 -6.88
N ILE A 118 -1.44 5.58 -7.56
CA ILE A 118 -2.61 4.82 -7.12
C ILE A 118 -2.26 3.62 -6.22
N GLN A 119 -1.00 3.19 -6.21
CA GLN A 119 -0.54 1.95 -5.59
C GLN A 119 -0.97 1.83 -4.13
N LEU A 120 -0.51 2.75 -3.26
CA LEU A 120 -0.79 2.70 -1.82
C LEU A 120 -2.29 2.80 -1.50
N ALA A 121 -3.04 3.58 -2.27
CA ALA A 121 -4.48 3.71 -2.10
C ALA A 121 -5.21 2.39 -2.45
N LEU A 122 -4.85 1.78 -3.58
CA LEU A 122 -5.48 0.56 -4.06
C LEU A 122 -5.06 -0.66 -3.24
N THR A 123 -3.76 -0.88 -3.04
CA THR A 123 -3.25 -2.01 -2.26
C THR A 123 -3.66 -1.89 -0.79
N GLY A 124 -3.72 -0.68 -0.22
CA GLY A 124 -4.24 -0.42 1.12
C GLY A 124 -5.73 -0.76 1.26
N ALA A 125 -6.57 -0.28 0.34
CA ALA A 125 -8.00 -0.57 0.35
C ALA A 125 -8.30 -2.07 0.15
N LEU A 126 -7.61 -2.73 -0.79
CA LEU A 126 -7.72 -4.17 -1.01
C LEU A 126 -7.24 -4.96 0.20
N SER A 127 -6.12 -4.57 0.81
CA SER A 127 -5.62 -5.19 2.04
C SER A 127 -6.65 -5.15 3.16
N LEU A 128 -7.31 -4.01 3.36
CA LEU A 128 -8.38 -3.86 4.34
C LEU A 128 -9.58 -4.77 4.01
N ALA A 129 -10.03 -4.78 2.75
CA ALA A 129 -11.19 -5.56 2.32
C ALA A 129 -10.97 -7.08 2.49
N ILE A 130 -9.83 -7.59 2.02
CA ILE A 130 -9.48 -9.01 2.12
C ILE A 130 -9.28 -9.39 3.59
N SER A 131 -8.58 -8.57 4.37
CA SER A 131 -8.39 -8.82 5.80
C SER A 131 -9.70 -8.88 6.56
N ALA A 132 -10.63 -7.95 6.29
CA ALA A 132 -11.94 -7.93 6.92
C ALA A 132 -12.71 -9.22 6.64
N HIS A 133 -12.67 -9.71 5.40
CA HIS A 133 -13.29 -10.98 5.03
C HIS A 133 -12.68 -12.17 5.81
N ILE A 134 -11.34 -12.27 5.88
CA ILE A 134 -10.65 -13.36 6.58
C ILE A 134 -10.90 -13.30 8.09
N ILE A 135 -10.81 -12.13 8.70
CA ILE A 135 -10.99 -11.96 10.14
C ILE A 135 -12.44 -12.31 10.53
N LYS A 136 -13.43 -11.86 9.76
CA LYS A 136 -14.85 -12.19 9.98
C LYS A 136 -15.09 -13.70 9.93
N ASN A 137 -14.55 -14.39 8.93
CA ASN A 137 -14.73 -15.84 8.78
C ASN A 137 -14.07 -16.63 9.92
N ASN A 138 -12.89 -16.19 10.39
CA ASN A 138 -12.21 -16.84 11.51
C ASN A 138 -12.95 -16.70 12.84
N THR A 139 -13.79 -15.66 13.01
CA THR A 139 -14.58 -15.48 14.23
C THR A 139 -15.92 -16.20 14.21
N ASN A 140 -16.35 -16.70 13.05
CA ASN A 140 -17.60 -17.43 12.88
C ASN A 140 -17.41 -18.96 12.86
N ARG A 141 -16.17 -19.45 13.06
CA ARG A 141 -15.91 -20.89 13.21
C ARG A 141 -16.26 -21.30 14.65
N PRO A 142 -17.10 -22.34 14.85
CA PRO A 142 -17.51 -22.81 16.17
C PRO A 142 -16.33 -23.33 17.01
#